data_AF-A0A3L6F1X5-F1
#
_entry.id   AF-A0A3L6F1X5-F1
#
_cell.length_a   1.000
_cell.length_b   1.000
_cell.length_c   1.000
_cell.angle_alpha   90.00
_cell.angle_beta   90.00
_cell.angle_gamma   90.00
#
_symmetry.space_group_name_H-M   'P 1'
#
loop_
_entity.id
_entity.type
_entity.pdbx_description
1 polymer ?
#
loop_
_entity_poly.entity_id
_entity_poly.type
_entity_poly.pdbx_seq_one_letter_code
_entity_poly.pdbx_strand_id
1 'polypeptide(L)'
;MGVAYETAKSGVGVASMGVMRLNLVMKSIVLIVMARVLGIYDLIIAAIISAGINPKAKPKPYFLDGYAHLSFKLACSLARLAAGMAISIVRDTRVSLKMKSQLLKAEMKSLMKEQRQKVQYHYYRDYEGDQYCKNGTARKDEYT
;
A
#
# COMPACT_ATOMS: atom_id res chain seq x y z
N MET A 1 14.52 5.07 19.08
CA MET A 1 15.12 4.94 17.74
C MET A 1 14.27 4.15 16.73
N GLY A 2 13.74 2.96 17.07
CA GLY A 2 13.04 2.08 16.11
C GLY A 2 11.94 2.72 15.24
N VAL A 3 10.91 3.30 15.86
CA VAL A 3 9.75 3.87 15.12
C VAL A 3 10.12 5.08 14.25
N ALA A 4 11.09 5.89 14.68
CA ALA A 4 11.55 7.06 13.94
C ALA A 4 12.26 6.64 12.65
N TYR A 5 13.18 5.68 12.74
CA TYR A 5 13.87 5.10 11.58
C TYR A 5 12.89 4.43 10.61
N GLU A 6 11.95 3.64 11.14
CA GLU A 6 10.94 2.98 10.30
C GLU A 6 10.07 3.97 9.56
N THR A 7 9.65 5.06 10.23
CA THR A 7 8.86 6.13 9.63
C THR A 7 9.65 6.82 8.53
N ALA A 8 10.92 7.14 8.78
CA ALA A 8 11.81 7.76 7.80
C ALA A 8 12.00 6.87 6.56
N LYS A 9 12.24 5.57 6.75
CA LYS A 9 12.39 4.61 5.64
C LYS A 9 11.09 4.43 4.85
N SER A 10 9.91 4.45 5.50
CA SER A 10 8.61 4.42 4.78
C SER A 10 8.36 5.65 3.95
N GLY A 11 8.75 6.81 4.48
CA GLY A 11 8.37 8.09 3.92
C GLY A 11 8.85 8.21 2.47
N VAL A 12 10.07 7.73 2.19
CA VAL A 12 10.68 7.81 0.85
C VAL A 12 9.87 7.03 -0.19
N GLY A 13 9.50 5.78 0.12
CA GLY A 13 8.72 4.95 -0.80
C GLY A 13 7.29 5.49 -1.00
N VAL A 14 6.67 6.00 0.06
CA VAL A 14 5.32 6.57 0.00
C VAL A 14 5.29 7.92 -0.72
N ALA A 15 6.30 8.78 -0.53
CA ALA A 15 6.40 10.06 -1.22
C ALA A 15 6.54 9.87 -2.74
N SER A 16 7.36 8.90 -3.17
CA SER A 16 7.50 8.53 -4.59
C SER A 16 6.19 7.96 -5.17
N MET A 17 5.39 7.21 -4.38
CA MET A 17 4.07 6.75 -4.82
C MET A 17 3.00 7.85 -4.86
N GLY A 18 3.09 8.84 -3.98
CA GLY A 18 2.12 9.93 -3.86
C GLY A 18 1.98 10.75 -5.13
N VAL A 19 3.09 11.01 -5.82
CA VAL A 19 3.10 11.79 -7.06
C VAL A 19 2.49 11.04 -8.25
N MET A 20 2.57 9.70 -8.28
CA MET A 20 2.00 8.93 -9.38
C MET A 20 0.50 8.68 -9.20
N ARG A 21 0.06 8.16 -8.05
CA ARG A 21 -1.35 7.80 -7.80
C ARG A 21 -1.69 7.75 -6.30
N LEU A 22 -2.43 8.76 -5.82
CA LEU A 22 -2.84 8.89 -4.40
C LEU A 22 -3.71 7.74 -3.88
N ASN A 23 -4.52 7.11 -4.75
CA ASN A 23 -5.45 6.03 -4.38
C ASN A 23 -4.72 4.74 -3.90
N LEU A 24 -3.43 4.61 -4.24
CA LEU A 24 -2.58 3.52 -3.76
C LEU A 24 -1.97 3.82 -2.37
N VAL A 25 -1.71 5.09 -2.11
CA VAL A 25 -1.13 5.58 -0.84
C VAL A 25 -2.06 5.34 0.34
N MET A 26 -3.37 5.51 0.14
CA MET A 26 -4.37 5.28 1.18
C MET A 26 -4.35 3.85 1.74
N LYS A 27 -3.92 2.86 0.95
CA LYS A 27 -3.80 1.46 1.41
C LYS A 27 -2.44 1.15 2.03
N SER A 28 -1.40 1.92 1.73
CA SER A 28 -0.07 1.73 2.32
C SER A 28 0.08 2.44 3.68
N ILE A 29 -0.72 3.48 3.96
CA ILE A 29 -0.71 4.18 5.25
C ILE A 29 -0.99 3.23 6.43
N VAL A 30 -1.80 2.19 6.20
CA VAL A 30 -2.13 1.18 7.21
C VAL A 30 -0.87 0.48 7.73
N LEU A 31 0.14 0.24 6.87
CA LEU A 31 1.41 -0.36 7.31
C LEU A 31 2.23 0.57 8.21
N ILE A 32 2.14 1.89 8.00
CA ILE A 32 2.80 2.88 8.87
C ILE A 32 2.13 2.91 10.24
N VAL A 33 0.80 2.85 10.27
CA VAL A 33 0.05 2.81 11.54
C VAL A 33 0.41 1.54 12.33
N MET A 34 0.48 0.37 11.68
CA MET A 34 0.82 -0.89 12.38
C MET A 34 2.20 -0.85 13.05
N ALA A 35 3.20 -0.23 12.43
CA ALA A 35 4.51 -0.01 13.04
C ALA A 35 4.44 0.93 14.26
N ARG A 36 3.56 1.94 14.23
CA ARG A 36 3.41 2.90 15.32
C ARG A 36 2.73 2.32 16.56
N VAL A 37 1.70 1.50 16.37
CA VAL A 37 0.99 0.90 17.51
C VAL A 37 1.93 -0.02 18.31
N LEU A 38 2.80 -0.77 17.62
CA LEU A 38 3.84 -1.59 18.27
C LEU A 38 4.70 -0.77 19.24
N GLY A 39 5.13 0.44 18.86
CA GLY A 39 5.97 1.30 19.69
C GLY A 39 5.28 1.88 20.93
N ILE A 40 3.98 2.22 20.84
CA ILE A 40 3.26 2.71 22.02
C ILE A 40 3.04 1.61 23.06
N TYR A 41 2.91 0.34 22.64
CA TYR A 41 2.74 -0.79 23.56
C TYR A 41 3.96 -0.97 24.47
N ASP A 42 5.19 -0.77 23.96
CA ASP A 42 6.41 -0.78 24.79
C ASP A 42 6.42 0.34 25.83
N LEU A 43 6.02 1.54 25.41
CA LEU A 43 6.03 2.71 26.29
C LEU A 43 5.05 2.53 27.46
N ILE A 44 3.86 1.99 27.17
CA ILE A 44 2.84 1.72 28.20
C ILE A 44 3.33 0.66 29.18
N ILE A 45 3.88 -0.46 28.69
CA ILE A 45 4.45 -1.52 29.53
C ILE A 45 5.59 -0.95 30.39
N ALA A 46 6.40 -0.06 29.84
CA ALA A 46 7.48 0.56 30.58
C ALA A 46 7.00 1.48 31.71
N ALA A 47 5.93 2.25 31.47
CA ALA A 47 5.31 3.13 32.44
C ALA A 47 4.62 2.36 33.59
N ILE A 48 3.93 1.26 33.28
CA ILE A 48 3.28 0.41 34.29
C ILE A 48 4.32 -0.16 35.26
N ILE A 49 5.43 -0.67 34.73
CA ILE A 49 6.52 -1.20 35.56
C ILE A 49 7.12 -0.09 36.43
N SER A 50 7.25 1.13 35.91
CA SER A 50 7.77 2.28 36.68
C SER A 50 6.81 2.74 37.79
N ALA A 51 5.49 2.65 37.57
CA ALA A 51 4.48 3.01 38.56
C ALA A 51 4.30 1.93 39.64
N GLY A 52 4.66 0.68 39.35
CA GLY A 52 4.55 -0.45 40.28
C GLY A 52 5.65 -0.51 41.34
N ILE A 53 6.75 0.23 41.17
CA ILE A 53 7.92 0.16 42.07
C ILE A 53 7.62 0.94 43.37
N ASN A 54 7.21 0.22 44.42
CA ASN A 54 6.92 0.80 45.74
C ASN A 54 8.07 0.54 46.72
N PRO A 55 8.84 1.57 47.13
CA PRO A 55 10.04 1.40 47.97
C PRO A 55 9.74 1.14 49.47
N LYS A 56 8.48 1.07 49.90
CA LYS A 56 8.09 1.03 51.33
C LYS A 56 7.59 -0.32 51.85
N ALA A 57 7.48 -1.37 51.02
CA ALA A 57 6.83 -2.62 51.40
C ALA A 57 7.74 -3.87 51.28
N LYS A 58 8.36 -4.23 52.41
CA LYS A 58 8.94 -5.55 52.77
C LYS A 58 10.29 -5.94 52.10
N PRO A 59 11.11 -6.79 52.76
CA PRO A 59 12.41 -7.25 52.25
C PRO A 59 12.20 -8.30 51.15
N LYS A 60 11.89 -7.86 49.93
CA LYS A 60 12.04 -8.67 48.72
C LYS A 60 13.44 -8.45 48.16
N PRO A 61 14.05 -9.42 47.46
CA PRO A 61 15.32 -9.19 46.79
C PRO A 61 15.12 -8.21 45.62
N TYR A 62 15.27 -6.91 45.91
CA TYR A 62 15.07 -5.78 44.98
C TYR A 62 15.91 -5.94 43.70
N PHE A 63 17.07 -6.59 43.82
CA PHE A 63 17.99 -6.86 42.72
C PHE A 63 17.45 -7.89 41.73
N LEU A 64 16.78 -8.95 42.22
CA LEU A 64 16.24 -10.02 41.37
C LEU A 64 15.03 -9.53 40.57
N ASP A 65 14.17 -8.74 41.22
CA ASP A 65 12.98 -8.15 40.61
C ASP A 65 13.34 -7.07 39.57
N GLY A 66 14.36 -6.24 39.86
CA GLY A 66 14.91 -5.28 38.92
C GLY A 66 15.51 -5.94 37.66
N TYR A 67 16.25 -7.04 37.82
CA TYR A 67 16.82 -7.78 36.69
C TYR A 67 15.74 -8.48 35.85
N ALA A 68 14.69 -9.03 36.49
CA ALA A 68 13.54 -9.59 35.79
C ALA A 68 12.81 -8.55 34.92
N HIS A 69 12.59 -7.34 35.45
CA HIS A 69 11.99 -6.24 34.70
C HIS A 69 12.89 -5.71 33.57
N LEU A 70 14.21 -5.67 33.78
CA LEU A 70 15.17 -5.22 32.75
C LEU A 70 15.27 -6.22 31.59
N SER A 71 15.45 -7.51 31.91
CA SER A 71 15.61 -8.58 30.93
C SER A 71 14.37 -8.76 30.05
N PHE A 72 13.17 -8.72 30.65
CA PHE A 72 11.91 -8.74 29.91
C PHE A 72 11.80 -7.56 28.91
N LYS A 73 12.09 -6.33 29.36
CA LYS A 73 12.03 -5.13 28.50
C LYS A 73 13.03 -5.19 27.35
N LEU A 74 14.26 -5.67 27.61
CA LEU A 74 15.27 -5.86 26.58
C LEU A 74 14.83 -6.88 25.53
N ALA A 75 14.36 -8.05 25.97
CA ALA A 75 13.92 -9.12 25.07
C ALA A 75 12.74 -8.66 24.18
N CYS A 76 11.71 -8.04 24.77
CA CYS A 76 10.55 -7.56 24.04
C CYS A 76 10.92 -6.43 23.06
N SER A 77 11.77 -5.47 23.47
CA SER A 77 12.19 -4.36 22.61
C SER A 77 13.00 -4.82 21.40
N LEU A 78 13.87 -5.83 21.56
CA LEU A 78 14.63 -6.41 20.44
C LEU A 78 13.73 -7.18 19.48
N ALA A 79 12.77 -7.96 20.01
CA ALA A 79 11.81 -8.69 19.19
C ALA A 79 10.96 -7.75 18.32
N ARG A 80 10.53 -6.63 18.88
CA ARG A 80 9.75 -5.63 18.14
C ARG A 80 10.60 -4.83 17.16
N LEU A 81 11.87 -4.56 17.47
CA LEU A 81 12.80 -3.98 16.49
C LEU A 81 12.98 -4.91 15.29
N ALA A 82 13.12 -6.22 15.53
CA ALA A 82 13.21 -7.22 14.48
C ALA A 82 11.91 -7.30 13.65
N ALA A 83 10.75 -7.33 14.31
CA ALA A 83 9.44 -7.33 13.65
C ALA A 83 9.23 -6.06 12.81
N GLY A 84 9.59 -4.89 13.35
CA GLY A 84 9.46 -3.61 12.67
C GLY A 84 10.39 -3.47 11.46
N MET A 85 11.59 -4.05 11.52
CA MET A 85 12.47 -4.20 10.35
C MET A 85 11.84 -5.07 9.26
N ALA A 86 11.21 -6.19 9.62
CA ALA A 86 10.50 -7.05 8.66
C ALA A 86 9.31 -6.32 8.00
N ILE A 87 8.52 -5.56 8.78
CA ILE A 87 7.43 -4.72 8.27
C ILE A 87 7.97 -3.67 7.27
N SER A 88 9.12 -3.07 7.59
CA SER A 88 9.80 -2.11 6.72
C SER A 88 10.13 -2.71 5.35
N ILE A 89 10.62 -3.95 5.31
CA ILE A 89 10.95 -4.66 4.06
C ILE A 89 9.68 -5.02 3.27
N VAL A 90 8.64 -5.54 3.94
CA VAL A 90 7.34 -5.85 3.32
C VAL A 90 6.70 -4.61 2.70
N ARG A 91 6.87 -3.46 3.34
CA ARG A 91 6.36 -2.19 2.82
C ARG A 91 7.08 -1.78 1.55
N ASP A 92 8.41 -1.85 1.52
CA ASP A 92 9.21 -1.44 0.35
C ASP A 92 8.93 -2.36 -0.86
N THR A 93 8.74 -3.65 -0.63
CA THR A 93 8.31 -4.59 -1.68
C THR A 93 6.86 -4.34 -2.12
N ARG A 94 5.94 -4.04 -1.19
CA ARG A 94 4.55 -3.69 -1.51
C ARG A 94 4.46 -2.51 -2.47
N VAL A 95 5.21 -1.43 -2.23
CA VAL A 95 5.15 -0.22 -3.07
C VAL A 95 5.61 -0.51 -4.50
N SER A 96 6.71 -1.24 -4.65
CA SER A 96 7.29 -1.63 -5.94
C SER A 96 6.36 -2.56 -6.74
N LEU A 97 5.81 -3.59 -6.09
CA LEU A 97 4.86 -4.51 -6.73
C LEU A 97 3.60 -3.77 -7.17
N LYS A 98 3.07 -2.89 -6.30
CA LYS A 98 1.83 -2.17 -6.59
C LYS A 98 1.98 -1.18 -7.74
N MET A 99 3.15 -0.54 -7.87
CA MET A 99 3.47 0.29 -9.02
C MET A 99 3.42 -0.50 -10.34
N LYS A 100 4.11 -1.65 -10.40
CA LYS A 100 4.15 -2.50 -11.60
C LYS A 100 2.77 -3.02 -11.99
N SER A 101 1.97 -3.50 -11.04
CA SER A 101 0.62 -3.99 -11.33
C SER A 101 -0.32 -2.92 -11.88
N GLN A 102 -0.11 -1.65 -11.50
CA GLN A 102 -0.97 -0.55 -11.92
C GLN A 102 -0.64 -0.06 -13.33
N LEU A 103 0.60 -0.23 -13.77
CA LEU A 103 0.99 0.00 -15.16
C LEU A 103 0.34 -1.03 -16.09
N LEU A 104 0.49 -2.32 -15.79
CA LEU A 104 -0.15 -3.41 -16.54
C LEU A 104 -1.68 -3.26 -16.62
N LYS A 105 -2.31 -2.86 -15.51
CA LYS A 105 -3.76 -2.58 -15.50
C LYS A 105 -4.13 -1.36 -16.33
N ALA A 106 -3.26 -0.36 -16.44
CA ALA A 106 -3.50 0.81 -17.28
C ALA A 106 -3.34 0.47 -18.76
N GLU A 107 -2.32 -0.31 -19.13
CA GLU A 107 -2.14 -0.80 -20.50
C GLU A 107 -3.28 -1.72 -20.94
N MET A 108 -3.68 -2.68 -20.10
CA MET A 108 -4.79 -3.57 -20.43
C MET A 108 -6.12 -2.79 -20.58
N LYS A 109 -6.30 -1.70 -19.81
CA LYS A 109 -7.45 -0.80 -20.00
C LYS A 109 -7.33 0.04 -21.28
N SER A 110 -6.14 0.46 -21.69
CA SER A 110 -5.97 1.21 -22.94
C SER A 110 -6.21 0.30 -24.14
N LEU A 111 -5.70 -0.93 -24.13
CA LEU A 111 -5.96 -1.94 -25.16
C LEU A 111 -7.45 -2.31 -25.23
N MET A 112 -8.11 -2.49 -24.08
CA MET A 112 -9.56 -2.72 -24.06
C MET A 112 -10.36 -1.54 -24.63
N LYS A 113 -9.91 -0.30 -24.41
CA LYS A 113 -10.52 0.88 -25.04
C LYS A 113 -10.21 0.95 -26.54
N GLU A 114 -8.98 0.66 -26.94
CA GLU A 114 -8.57 0.67 -28.34
C GLU A 114 -9.32 -0.41 -29.15
N GLN A 115 -9.47 -1.62 -28.59
CA GLN A 115 -10.27 -2.67 -29.20
C GLN A 115 -11.75 -2.28 -29.27
N ARG A 116 -12.29 -1.62 -28.23
CA ARG A 116 -13.66 -1.10 -28.27
C ARG A 116 -13.81 0.00 -29.34
N GLN A 117 -12.78 0.82 -29.55
CA GLN A 117 -12.79 1.89 -30.54
C GLN A 117 -12.64 1.34 -31.97
N LYS A 118 -11.82 0.30 -32.19
CA LYS A 118 -11.75 -0.46 -33.45
C LYS A 118 -13.05 -1.18 -33.77
N VAL A 119 -13.71 -1.79 -32.79
CA VAL A 119 -15.06 -2.38 -32.97
C VAL A 119 -16.08 -1.31 -33.35
N GLN A 120 -16.07 -0.13 -32.72
CA GLN A 120 -16.95 0.98 -33.11
C GLN A 120 -16.63 1.53 -34.51
N TYR A 121 -15.35 1.57 -34.90
CA TYR A 121 -14.93 1.98 -36.24
C TYR A 121 -15.34 0.96 -37.32
N HIS A 122 -15.22 -0.33 -37.02
CA HIS A 122 -15.64 -1.40 -37.92
C HIS A 122 -17.16 -1.40 -38.09
N TYR A 123 -17.91 -1.13 -37.02
CA TYR A 123 -19.36 -0.96 -37.08
C TYR A 123 -19.77 0.27 -37.90
N TYR A 124 -19.05 1.39 -37.82
CA TYR A 124 -19.33 2.58 -38.64
C TYR A 124 -18.98 2.39 -40.13
N ARG A 125 -17.95 1.58 -40.45
CA ARG A 125 -17.55 1.28 -41.82
C ARG A 125 -18.56 0.40 -42.58
N ASP A 126 -19.29 -0.47 -41.87
CA ASP A 126 -20.41 -1.25 -42.45
C ASP A 126 -21.58 -0.34 -42.88
N TYR A 127 -21.88 0.72 -42.10
CA TYR A 127 -22.93 1.69 -42.48
C TYR A 127 -22.54 2.53 -43.71
N GLU A 128 -21.28 2.96 -43.85
CA GLU A 128 -20.84 3.68 -45.05
C GLU A 128 -20.85 2.80 -46.31
N GLY A 129 -20.53 1.50 -46.19
CA GLY A 129 -20.55 0.54 -47.31
C GLY A 129 -21.95 0.28 -47.89
N ASP A 130 -22.97 0.19 -47.05
CA ASP A 130 -24.36 0.01 -47.49
C ASP A 130 -24.94 1.26 -48.19
N GLN A 131 -24.45 2.46 -47.84
CA GLN A 131 -24.94 3.71 -48.39
C GLN A 131 -24.44 3.97 -49.84
N TYR A 132 -23.24 3.50 -50.20
CA TYR A 132 -22.77 3.48 -51.59
C TYR A 132 -23.45 2.41 -52.44
N CYS A 133 -23.78 1.25 -51.85
CA CYS A 133 -24.48 0.16 -52.55
C CYS A 133 -25.92 0.57 -52.96
N LYS A 134 -26.61 1.35 -52.13
CA LYS A 134 -27.95 1.90 -52.43
C LYS A 134 -27.94 3.08 -53.41
N ASN A 135 -26.96 3.98 -53.33
CA ASN A 135 -26.84 5.11 -54.27
C ASN A 135 -26.34 4.68 -55.68
N GLY A 136 -25.71 3.52 -55.81
CA GLY A 136 -25.33 2.94 -57.10
C GLY A 136 -26.45 2.18 -57.82
N THR A 137 -27.50 1.77 -57.10
CA THR A 137 -28.68 1.10 -57.67
C THR A 137 -29.79 2.07 -58.05
N ALA A 138 -30.01 3.15 -57.29
CA ALA A 138 -31.04 4.16 -57.61
C ALA A 138 -30.77 4.97 -58.89
N ARG A 139 -29.54 4.98 -59.42
CA ARG A 139 -29.21 5.69 -60.68
C ARG A 139 -29.53 4.86 -61.94
N LYS A 140 -29.93 3.59 -61.81
CA LYS A 140 -30.29 2.74 -62.97
C LYS A 140 -31.78 2.80 -63.34
N ASP A 141 -32.56 3.60 -62.63
CA ASP A 141 -34.02 3.57 -62.71
C ASP A 141 -34.62 4.85 -63.35
N GLU A 142 -33.78 5.85 -63.67
CA GLU A 142 -34.22 7.21 -64.07
C GLU A 142 -33.99 7.52 -65.57
N TYR A 143 -33.86 6.51 -66.43
CA TYR A 143 -33.72 6.67 -67.88
C TYR A 143 -34.41 5.55 -68.67
N THR A 144 -35.66 5.24 -68.31
CA THR A 144 -36.56 4.39 -69.11
C THR A 144 -37.88 5.10 -69.33
#